data_AF-A0AA40NG58-F1
#
_entry.id   AF-A0AA40NG58-F1
#
_cell.length_a   1.000
_cell.length_b   1.000
_cell.length_c   1.000
_cell.angle_alpha   90.00
_cell.angle_beta   90.00
_cell.angle_gamma   90.00
#
_symmetry.space_group_name_H-M   'P 1'
#
loop_
_entity.id
_entity.type
_entity.pdbx_description
1 polymer ?
#
loop_
_entity_poly.entity_id
_entity_poly.type
_entity_poly.pdbx_seq_one_letter_code
_entity_poly.pdbx_strand_id
1 'polypeptide(L)'
;MAELEAREVVLPPLNDDLIAILGRPNFTCSHLAELMRKSGDEIRRKSEHEQAAVIHWFLGIYLEHGDKWEGVAKADIQSRVAAAGIGVKGE
;
A
#
# COMPACT_ATOMS: atom_id res chain seq x y z
N MET A 1 -2.17 33.53 -13.29
CA MET A 1 -3.00 32.42 -13.79
C MET A 1 -2.09 31.62 -14.71
N ALA A 2 -1.56 30.49 -14.26
CA ALA A 2 -0.74 29.67 -15.15
C ALA A 2 -1.67 29.01 -16.18
N GLU A 3 -1.35 29.17 -17.45
CA GLU A 3 -2.04 28.52 -18.56
C GLU A 3 -1.70 27.02 -18.47
N LEU A 4 -2.68 26.22 -18.02
CA LEU A 4 -2.55 24.77 -17.99
C LEU A 4 -2.52 24.30 -19.45
N GLU A 5 -1.32 24.05 -19.99
CA GLU A 5 -1.19 23.40 -21.29
C GLU A 5 -1.95 22.08 -21.26
N ALA A 6 -2.86 21.91 -22.23
CA ALA A 6 -3.62 20.68 -22.41
C ALA A 6 -2.66 19.58 -22.89
N ARG A 7 -1.95 18.95 -21.95
CA ARG A 7 -1.20 17.74 -22.20
C ARG A 7 -2.16 16.57 -22.23
N GLU A 8 -2.13 15.79 -23.31
CA GLU A 8 -2.85 14.53 -23.39
C GLU A 8 -2.38 13.62 -22.24
N VAL A 9 -3.32 13.23 -21.37
CA VAL A 9 -3.05 12.33 -20.24
C VAL A 9 -3.25 10.90 -20.74
N VAL A 10 -2.14 10.24 -21.10
CA VAL A 10 -2.14 8.83 -21.45
C VAL A 10 -2.09 8.00 -20.17
N LEU A 11 -3.11 7.17 -19.95
CA LEU A 11 -3.11 6.22 -18.83
C LEU A 11 -2.06 5.13 -19.11
N PRO A 12 -1.12 4.88 -18.19
CA PRO A 12 -0.18 3.75 -18.33
C PRO A 12 -0.92 2.41 -18.40
N PRO A 13 -0.30 1.37 -18.99
CA PRO A 13 -0.87 0.03 -18.97
C PRO A 13 -1.21 -0.44 -17.56
N LEU A 14 -2.43 -0.92 -17.37
CA LEU A 14 -2.91 -1.49 -16.12
C LEU A 14 -2.71 -3.01 -16.18
N ASN A 15 -1.62 -3.51 -15.59
CA ASN A 15 -1.33 -4.93 -15.51
C ASN A 15 -1.96 -5.56 -14.26
N ASP A 16 -1.84 -6.90 -14.14
CA ASP A 16 -2.44 -7.67 -13.04
C ASP A 16 -1.96 -7.20 -11.66
N ASP A 17 -0.68 -6.82 -11.53
CA ASP A 17 -0.12 -6.27 -10.28
C ASP A 17 -0.79 -4.95 -9.89
N LEU A 18 -0.90 -4.01 -10.83
CA LEU A 18 -1.57 -2.74 -10.57
C LEU A 18 -3.07 -2.95 -10.30
N ILE A 19 -3.73 -3.94 -10.91
CA ILE A 19 -5.11 -4.31 -10.57
C ILE A 19 -5.18 -4.82 -9.12
N ALA A 20 -4.27 -5.68 -8.71
CA ALA A 20 -4.22 -6.23 -7.34
C ALA A 20 -3.93 -5.14 -6.28
N ILE A 21 -3.09 -4.16 -6.61
CA ILE A 21 -2.75 -3.04 -5.72
C ILE A 21 -3.90 -2.02 -5.68
N LEU A 22 -4.26 -1.46 -6.83
CA LEU A 22 -5.20 -0.33 -6.94
C LEU A 22 -6.66 -0.77 -6.74
N GLY A 23 -6.99 -2.04 -7.02
CA GLY A 23 -8.32 -2.60 -6.83
C GLY A 23 -8.63 -3.09 -5.41
N ARG A 24 -7.70 -2.91 -4.46
CA ARG A 24 -7.84 -3.44 -3.09
C ARG A 24 -9.06 -2.85 -2.36
N PRO A 25 -10.03 -3.67 -1.90
CA PRO A 25 -11.20 -3.14 -1.20
C PRO A 25 -10.86 -2.57 0.18
N ASN A 26 -11.49 -1.47 0.57
CA ASN A 26 -11.23 -0.77 1.84
C ASN A 26 -11.33 -1.69 3.08
N PHE A 27 -12.32 -2.59 3.13
CA PHE A 27 -12.54 -3.51 4.25
C PHE A 27 -11.42 -4.54 4.43
N THR A 28 -10.50 -4.68 3.47
CA THR A 28 -9.32 -5.55 3.57
C THR A 28 -8.09 -4.83 4.11
N CYS A 29 -8.12 -3.49 4.23
CA CYS A 29 -6.94 -2.68 4.54
C CYS A 29 -6.74 -2.39 6.03
N SER A 30 -7.75 -2.60 6.88
CA SER A 30 -7.73 -2.19 8.30
C SER A 30 -6.57 -2.79 9.09
N HIS A 31 -6.31 -4.10 8.95
CA HIS A 31 -5.22 -4.79 9.65
C HIS A 31 -3.84 -4.29 9.25
N LEU A 32 -3.64 -4.00 7.96
CA LEU A 32 -2.38 -3.45 7.46
C LEU A 32 -2.19 -2.00 7.90
N ALA A 33 -3.24 -1.18 7.86
CA ALA A 33 -3.19 0.18 8.39
C ALA A 33 -2.89 0.21 9.90
N GLU A 34 -3.41 -0.75 10.67
CA GLU A 34 -3.08 -0.88 12.08
C GLU A 34 -1.63 -1.32 12.30
N LEU A 35 -1.12 -2.24 11.48
CA LEU A 35 0.30 -2.61 11.50
C LEU A 35 1.20 -1.39 11.21
N MET A 36 0.87 -0.62 10.18
CA MET A 36 1.57 0.62 9.82
C MET A 36 1.58 1.62 10.98
N ARG A 37 0.44 1.84 11.65
CA ARG A 37 0.38 2.67 12.87
C ARG A 37 1.30 2.20 13.97
N LYS A 38 1.34 0.88 14.22
CA LYS A 38 2.24 0.29 15.23
C LYS A 38 3.71 0.45 14.87
N SER A 39 4.02 0.58 13.59
CA SER A 39 5.36 0.90 13.09
C SER A 39 5.68 2.40 13.09
N GLY A 40 4.74 3.26 13.52
CA GLY A 40 4.92 4.70 13.65
C GLY A 40 4.23 5.56 12.58
N ASP A 41 3.51 4.96 11.62
CA ASP A 41 2.83 5.72 10.57
C ASP A 41 1.55 6.41 11.09
N GLU A 42 1.36 7.69 10.76
CA GLU A 42 0.15 8.44 11.13
C GLU A 42 -0.98 8.22 10.12
N ILE A 43 -1.92 7.33 10.45
CA ILE A 43 -3.08 7.03 9.59
C ILE A 43 -4.37 7.25 10.37
N ARG A 44 -5.28 8.09 9.86
CA ARG A 44 -6.60 8.30 10.47
C ARG A 44 -7.41 7.00 10.50
N ARG A 45 -8.19 6.76 11.56
CA ARG A 45 -9.13 5.63 11.66
C ARG A 45 -10.41 5.89 10.87
N LYS A 46 -10.27 5.92 9.54
CA LYS A 46 -11.35 6.08 8.57
C LYS A 46 -11.03 5.23 7.34
N SER A 47 -12.00 4.48 6.84
CA SER A 47 -11.79 3.41 5.84
C SER A 47 -11.04 3.88 4.59
N GLU A 48 -11.36 5.08 4.10
CA GLU A 48 -10.78 5.68 2.90
C GLU A 48 -9.32 6.10 3.14
N HIS A 49 -8.97 6.51 4.37
CA HIS A 49 -7.60 6.85 4.73
C HIS A 49 -6.74 5.59 4.88
N GLU A 50 -7.31 4.52 5.46
CA GLU A 50 -6.64 3.22 5.59
C GLU A 50 -6.38 2.60 4.23
N GLN A 51 -7.39 2.61 3.35
CA GLN A 51 -7.25 2.13 1.97
C GLN A 51 -6.18 2.93 1.22
N ALA A 52 -6.24 4.27 1.26
CA ALA A 52 -5.28 5.12 0.58
C ALA A 52 -3.85 4.87 1.06
N ALA A 53 -3.63 4.74 2.38
CA ALA A 53 -2.30 4.46 2.94
C ALA A 53 -1.74 3.11 2.47
N VAL A 54 -2.56 2.06 2.50
CA VAL A 54 -2.14 0.71 2.07
C VAL A 54 -1.87 0.67 0.57
N ILE A 55 -2.74 1.27 -0.26
CA ILE A 55 -2.54 1.36 -1.71
C ILE A 55 -1.27 2.16 -2.01
N HIS A 56 -1.08 3.31 -1.37
CA HIS A 56 0.10 4.15 -1.56
C HIS A 56 1.39 3.40 -1.21
N TRP A 57 1.39 2.65 -0.11
CA TRP A 57 2.53 1.84 0.30
C TRP A 57 2.87 0.75 -0.71
N PHE A 58 1.89 -0.07 -1.12
CA PHE A 58 2.14 -1.13 -2.11
C PHE A 58 2.48 -0.59 -3.50
N LEU A 59 1.85 0.52 -3.91
CA LEU A 59 2.20 1.21 -5.15
C LEU A 59 3.64 1.71 -5.12
N GLY A 60 4.10 2.29 -4.00
CA GLY A 60 5.49 2.70 -3.83
C GLY A 60 6.46 1.53 -4.00
N ILE A 61 6.19 0.39 -3.35
CA ILE A 61 6.98 -0.83 -3.51
C ILE A 61 6.99 -1.30 -4.97
N TYR A 62 5.84 -1.31 -5.65
CA TYR A 62 5.75 -1.71 -7.05
C TYR A 62 6.52 -0.78 -7.97
N LEU A 63 6.47 0.54 -7.75
CA LEU A 63 7.23 1.49 -8.55
C LEU A 63 8.74 1.32 -8.39
N GLU A 64 9.21 0.85 -7.22
CA GLU A 64 10.62 0.60 -6.95
C GLU A 64 11.09 -0.78 -7.44
N HIS A 65 10.25 -1.81 -7.33
CA HIS A 65 10.67 -3.21 -7.50
C HIS A 65 9.97 -3.98 -8.61
N GLY A 66 8.96 -3.39 -9.27
CA GLY A 66 8.22 -4.01 -10.38
C GLY A 66 7.54 -5.33 -9.98
N ASP A 67 7.78 -6.38 -10.76
CA ASP A 67 7.22 -7.73 -10.58
C ASP A 67 7.60 -8.40 -9.25
N LYS A 68 8.60 -7.87 -8.53
CA LYS A 68 9.02 -8.37 -7.21
C LYS A 68 8.24 -7.77 -6.04
N TRP A 69 7.28 -6.89 -6.30
CA TRP A 69 6.61 -6.09 -5.26
C TRP A 69 5.98 -6.95 -4.16
N GLU A 70 5.35 -8.08 -4.51
CA GLU A 70 4.71 -8.96 -3.52
C GLU A 70 5.71 -9.52 -2.51
N GLY A 71 6.88 -9.95 -2.99
CA GLY A 71 7.94 -10.48 -2.15
C GLY A 71 8.48 -9.42 -1.20
N VAL A 72 8.68 -8.19 -1.70
CA VAL A 72 9.15 -7.06 -0.88
C VAL A 72 8.07 -6.64 0.12
N ALA A 73 6.81 -6.54 -0.29
CA ALA A 73 5.70 -6.21 0.59
C ALA A 73 5.54 -7.24 1.72
N LYS A 74 5.64 -8.53 1.40
CA LYS A 74 5.61 -9.61 2.40
C LYS A 74 6.76 -9.50 3.40
N ALA A 75 7.97 -9.23 2.91
CA ALA A 75 9.13 -9.04 3.78
C ALA A 75 8.97 -7.82 4.70
N ASP A 76 8.46 -6.70 4.18
CA ASP A 76 8.23 -5.49 4.98
C ASP A 76 7.12 -5.71 6.03
N ILE A 77 6.03 -6.40 5.67
CA ILE A 77 5.00 -6.83 6.64
C ILE A 77 5.61 -7.65 7.78
N GLN A 78 6.45 -8.65 7.44
CA GLN A 78 7.11 -9.50 8.44
C GLN A 78 8.04 -8.68 9.35
N SER A 79 8.79 -7.75 8.76
CA SER A 79 9.67 -6.83 9.50
C SER A 79 8.88 -5.97 10.49
N ARG A 80 7.77 -5.38 10.04
CA ARG A 80 6.88 -4.57 10.88
C ARG A 80 6.22 -5.38 11.99
N VAL A 81 5.81 -6.62 11.72
CA VAL A 81 5.25 -7.54 12.72
C VAL A 81 6.28 -7.85 13.81
N ALA A 82 7.52 -8.17 13.40
CA ALA A 82 8.61 -8.42 14.33
C ALA A 82 8.94 -7.19 15.18
N ALA A 83 9.02 -6.00 14.56
CA ALA A 83 9.29 -4.74 15.26
C ALA A 83 8.17 -4.33 16.22
N ALA A 84 6.90 -4.60 15.88
CA ALA A 84 5.75 -4.30 16.72
C ALA A 84 5.60 -5.25 17.93
N GLY A 85 6.47 -6.26 18.09
CA GLY A 85 6.38 -7.25 19.16
C GLY A 85 5.10 -8.09 19.10
N ILE A 86 4.43 -8.13 17.94
CA ILE A 86 3.24 -8.95 17.72
C ILE A 86 3.76 -10.36 17.44
N GLY A 87 3.80 -11.19 18.48
CA GLY A 87 4.09 -12.62 18.32
C GLY A 87 3.12 -13.22 17.30
N VAL A 88 3.65 -13.78 16.22
CA VAL A 88 2.87 -14.61 15.30
C VAL A 88 2.35 -15.77 16.13
N LYS A 89 1.05 -15.76 16.46
CA LYS A 89 0.40 -16.95 17.01
C LYS A 89 0.29 -17.91 15.84
N GLY A 90 1.27 -18.81 15.74
CA GLY A 90 1.26 -19.92 14.81
C GLY A 90 0.18 -20.94 15.16
N GLU A 91 -0.24 -21.63 14.10
CA GLU A 91 -1.15 -22.79 14.01
C GLU A 91 -2.66 -22.51 14.07
#